data_AF-A0A923JD96-F1
#
_entry.id   AF-A0A923JD96-F1
#
_cell.length_a   1.000
_cell.length_b   1.000
_cell.length_c   1.000
_cell.angle_alpha   90.00
_cell.angle_beta   90.00
_cell.angle_gamma   90.00
#
_symmetry.space_group_name_H-M   'P 1'
#
loop_
_entity.id
_entity.type
_entity.pdbx_description
1 polymer ?
#
loop_
_entity_poly.entity_id
_entity_poly.type
_entity_poly.pdbx_seq_one_letter_code
_entity_poly.pdbx_strand_id
1 'polypeptide(L)'
;MQAQLIALDWGTTSLRAYKLAANGVVLEQRALSSGIMQLPKTPRIIHGRECADGFELAFDEACGDWLDAQPDLPVIACGMVGSAQGWREAAYCETPADVAHLGNSLQTVISLRGTAVHIVPGVIQRSRLPNVMRGEETQVLGVLQSLAAEAGNDLLIGLPGSHSKWVEVVDGRITHFDTFMTGEVFAVLSEHSILGRTQQPSATFDAQAFDRGVQIALSADAELGVLSTLFSARTLGLTGELGPTAQADYLSGLMIGHELTALATVQRRRRNSPTLPSIVLIGNAQLCTRYRRALDACGFAQVTLAEQATERGLWQLALAAGLIDSLSR
;
A
#
# COMPACT_ATOMS: atom_id res chain seq x y z
N MET A 1 -23.47 -3.33 17.62
CA MET A 1 -22.58 -2.15 17.63
C MET A 1 -23.14 -1.14 16.65
N GLN A 2 -23.15 0.15 17.01
CA GLN A 2 -23.60 1.22 16.12
C GLN A 2 -22.44 1.68 15.23
N ALA A 3 -22.72 1.93 13.95
CA ALA A 3 -21.73 2.51 13.04
C ALA A 3 -21.46 3.98 13.40
N GLN A 4 -20.22 4.41 13.21
CA GLN A 4 -19.76 5.77 13.51
C GLN A 4 -19.01 6.41 12.34
N LEU A 5 -18.50 5.62 11.41
CA LEU A 5 -17.71 6.13 10.29
C LEU A 5 -17.87 5.22 9.07
N ILE A 6 -18.00 5.83 7.89
CA ILE A 6 -17.77 5.15 6.62
C ILE A 6 -16.36 5.52 6.16
N ALA A 7 -15.53 4.51 5.89
CA ALA A 7 -14.15 4.69 5.51
C ALA A 7 -13.91 4.05 4.14
N LEU A 8 -13.20 4.74 3.24
CA LEU A 8 -12.92 4.28 1.89
C LEU A 8 -11.41 4.18 1.64
N ASP A 9 -10.95 3.05 1.13
CA ASP A 9 -9.61 2.88 0.56
C ASP A 9 -9.77 2.78 -0.96
N TRP A 10 -9.51 3.89 -1.64
CA TRP A 10 -9.83 4.04 -3.05
C TRP A 10 -8.56 4.18 -3.89
N GLY A 11 -8.06 3.04 -4.34
CA GLY A 11 -6.84 2.92 -5.13
C GLY A 11 -7.06 3.08 -6.63
N THR A 12 -5.99 2.83 -7.39
CA THR A 12 -5.98 2.93 -8.86
C THR A 12 -6.94 1.95 -9.53
N THR A 13 -7.01 0.72 -9.03
CA THR A 13 -7.72 -0.41 -9.66
C THR A 13 -8.79 -1.05 -8.77
N SER A 14 -8.93 -0.61 -7.52
CA SER A 14 -9.94 -1.12 -6.61
C SER A 14 -10.44 -0.04 -5.65
N LEU A 15 -11.65 -0.25 -5.14
CA LEU A 15 -12.26 0.53 -4.08
C LEU A 15 -12.71 -0.42 -2.97
N ARG A 16 -12.27 -0.19 -1.75
CA ARG A 16 -12.78 -0.88 -0.55
C ARG A 16 -13.53 0.12 0.31
N ALA A 17 -14.70 -0.28 0.79
CA ALA A 17 -15.51 0.51 1.70
C ALA A 17 -15.72 -0.26 3.00
N TYR A 18 -15.67 0.47 4.11
CA TYR A 18 -15.78 -0.08 5.45
C TYR A 18 -16.83 0.69 6.22
N LYS A 19 -17.75 -0.04 6.85
CA LYS A 19 -18.66 0.50 7.85
C LYS A 19 -18.07 0.23 9.22
N LEU A 20 -17.57 1.26 9.89
CA LEU A 20 -16.81 1.14 11.13
C LEU A 20 -17.67 1.50 12.35
N ALA A 21 -17.56 0.70 13.39
CA ALA A 21 -18.02 1.02 14.74
C ALA A 21 -16.88 1.63 15.57
N ALA A 22 -17.16 1.87 16.86
CA ALA A 22 -16.19 2.36 17.84
C ALA A 22 -14.83 1.64 17.73
N ASN A 23 -13.76 2.42 17.89
CA ASN A 23 -12.36 1.98 17.83
C ASN A 23 -11.94 1.34 16.49
N GLY A 24 -12.63 1.67 15.39
CA GLY A 24 -12.29 1.16 14.06
C GLY A 24 -12.71 -0.30 13.83
N VAL A 25 -13.63 -0.83 14.65
CA VAL A 25 -14.15 -2.20 14.46
C VAL A 25 -14.97 -2.27 13.18
N VAL A 26 -14.57 -3.14 12.26
CA VAL A 26 -15.27 -3.34 10.97
C VAL A 26 -16.58 -4.10 11.20
N LEU A 27 -17.71 -3.46 10.89
CA LEU A 27 -19.04 -4.10 10.90
C LEU A 27 -19.37 -4.75 9.55
N GLU A 28 -19.04 -4.06 8.47
CA GLU A 28 -19.25 -4.51 7.11
C GLU A 28 -18.11 -4.00 6.23
N GLN A 29 -17.71 -4.80 5.25
CA GLN A 29 -16.70 -4.45 4.27
C GLN A 29 -17.20 -4.81 2.87
N ARG A 30 -16.93 -3.93 1.91
CA ARG A 30 -17.19 -4.18 0.48
C ARG A 30 -15.92 -3.93 -0.32
N ALA A 31 -15.75 -4.69 -1.39
CA ALA A 31 -14.66 -4.53 -2.34
C ALA A 31 -15.23 -4.49 -3.75
N LEU A 32 -14.88 -3.44 -4.49
CA LEU A 32 -15.27 -3.20 -5.86
C LEU A 32 -14.03 -3.08 -6.75
N SER A 33 -14.16 -3.45 -8.02
CA SER A 33 -13.15 -3.19 -9.06
C SER A 33 -13.11 -1.73 -9.53
N SER A 34 -13.96 -0.87 -8.94
CA SER A 34 -14.16 0.54 -9.28
C SER A 34 -13.03 1.45 -8.78
N GLY A 35 -11.77 1.10 -9.04
CA GLY A 35 -10.64 2.02 -8.81
C GLY A 35 -10.69 3.23 -9.73
N ILE A 36 -9.88 4.26 -9.48
CA ILE A 36 -9.97 5.53 -10.23
C ILE A 36 -9.75 5.38 -11.75
N MET A 37 -9.08 4.29 -12.19
CA MET A 37 -8.88 3.98 -13.62
C MET A 37 -9.97 3.08 -14.22
N GLN A 38 -10.89 2.58 -13.40
CA GLN A 38 -11.93 1.59 -13.78
C GLN A 38 -13.31 2.01 -13.27
N LEU A 39 -13.60 3.31 -13.27
CA LEU A 39 -14.87 3.84 -12.79
C LEU A 39 -16.07 3.32 -13.62
N PRO A 40 -17.23 3.08 -12.98
CA PRO A 40 -18.47 2.75 -13.68
C PRO A 40 -18.84 3.81 -14.70
N LYS A 41 -19.44 3.37 -15.81
CA LYS A 41 -19.82 4.24 -16.94
C LYS A 41 -21.32 4.25 -17.25
N THR A 42 -22.08 3.33 -16.65
CA THR A 42 -23.52 3.21 -16.90
C THR A 42 -24.27 4.23 -16.05
N PRO A 43 -24.96 5.22 -16.65
CA PRO A 43 -25.71 6.20 -15.89
C PRO A 43 -26.85 5.57 -15.10
N ARG A 44 -27.15 6.11 -13.91
CA ARG A 44 -28.30 5.72 -13.09
C ARG A 44 -28.79 6.89 -12.24
N ILE A 45 -29.98 6.73 -11.66
CA ILE A 45 -30.53 7.71 -10.72
C ILE A 45 -29.86 7.52 -9.35
N ILE A 46 -29.26 8.59 -8.82
CA ILE A 46 -28.74 8.69 -7.45
C ILE A 46 -29.45 9.87 -6.78
N HIS A 47 -30.10 9.63 -5.63
CA HIS A 47 -30.83 10.68 -4.90
C HIS A 47 -31.81 11.49 -5.77
N GLY A 48 -32.55 10.81 -6.65
CA GLY A 48 -33.54 11.44 -7.53
C GLY A 48 -32.94 12.25 -8.69
N ARG A 49 -31.63 12.16 -8.94
CA ARG A 49 -30.92 12.85 -10.03
C ARG A 49 -30.24 11.84 -10.94
N GLU A 50 -30.33 12.04 -12.25
CA GLU A 50 -29.56 11.26 -13.21
C GLU A 50 -28.06 11.59 -13.06
N CYS A 51 -27.23 10.55 -12.95
CA CYS A 51 -25.80 10.65 -12.74
C CYS A 51 -25.04 9.78 -13.74
N ALA A 52 -24.04 10.38 -14.38
CA ALA A 52 -23.07 9.69 -15.25
C ALA A 52 -21.62 9.88 -14.77
N ASP A 53 -21.38 10.58 -13.66
CA ASP A 53 -20.06 10.75 -13.08
C ASP A 53 -19.58 9.44 -12.43
N GLY A 54 -18.42 8.95 -12.87
CA GLY A 54 -17.92 7.64 -12.44
C GLY A 54 -17.58 7.55 -10.95
N PHE A 55 -17.14 8.66 -10.32
CA PHE A 55 -16.85 8.68 -8.89
C PHE A 55 -18.14 8.64 -8.09
N GLU A 56 -19.13 9.45 -8.44
CA GLU A 56 -20.46 9.41 -7.81
C GLU A 56 -21.10 8.03 -7.92
N LEU A 57 -21.01 7.39 -9.11
CA LEU A 57 -21.53 6.05 -9.34
C LEU A 57 -20.86 5.00 -8.45
N ALA A 58 -19.52 5.01 -8.37
CA ALA A 58 -18.75 4.09 -7.55
C ALA A 58 -18.95 4.32 -6.05
N PHE A 59 -19.02 5.59 -5.62
CA PHE A 59 -19.26 5.96 -4.23
C PHE A 59 -20.63 5.48 -3.74
N ASP A 60 -21.67 5.71 -4.55
CA ASP A 60 -23.02 5.25 -4.28
C ASP A 60 -23.13 3.72 -4.26
N GLU A 61 -22.45 3.02 -5.19
CA GLU A 61 -22.39 1.55 -5.20
C GLU A 61 -21.69 1.02 -3.94
N ALA A 62 -20.63 1.69 -3.50
CA ALA A 62 -19.84 1.27 -2.36
C ALA A 62 -20.59 1.42 -1.03
N CYS A 63 -21.30 2.54 -0.82
CA CYS A 63 -21.86 2.86 0.49
C CYS A 63 -23.17 3.68 0.48
N GLY A 64 -23.84 3.82 -0.67
CA GLY A 64 -25.07 4.61 -0.79
C GLY A 64 -26.20 4.11 0.11
N ASP A 65 -26.43 2.81 0.16
CA ASP A 65 -27.43 2.18 1.04
C ASP A 65 -27.08 2.32 2.54
N TRP A 66 -25.80 2.37 2.90
CA TRP A 66 -25.38 2.68 4.27
C TRP A 66 -25.76 4.12 4.66
N LEU A 67 -25.63 5.06 3.72
CA LEU A 67 -26.02 6.46 3.89
C LEU A 67 -27.54 6.66 3.85
N ASP A 68 -28.28 5.84 3.08
CA ASP A 68 -29.76 5.83 3.15
C ASP A 68 -30.24 5.44 4.55
N ALA A 69 -29.58 4.46 5.17
CA ALA A 69 -29.92 4.00 6.51
C ALA A 69 -29.46 4.96 7.61
N GLN A 70 -28.33 5.64 7.44
CA GLN A 70 -27.75 6.58 8.41
C GLN A 70 -27.13 7.80 7.69
N PRO A 71 -27.94 8.82 7.36
CA PRO A 71 -27.50 9.94 6.52
C PRO A 71 -26.38 10.80 7.10
N ASP A 72 -26.29 10.85 8.44
CA ASP A 72 -25.34 11.70 9.16
C ASP A 72 -23.99 11.01 9.45
N LEU A 73 -23.76 9.80 8.92
CA LEU A 73 -22.47 9.14 9.10
C LEU A 73 -21.36 9.94 8.39
N PRO A 74 -20.28 10.30 9.10
CA PRO A 74 -19.13 10.92 8.46
C PRO A 74 -18.48 9.94 7.48
N VAL A 75 -17.91 10.49 6.41
CA VAL A 75 -17.23 9.72 5.37
C VAL A 75 -15.80 10.21 5.21
N ILE A 76 -14.83 9.31 5.32
CA ILE A 76 -13.42 9.57 5.06
C ILE A 76 -12.89 8.62 3.98
N ALA A 77 -11.97 9.10 3.14
CA ALA A 77 -11.38 8.33 2.06
C ALA A 77 -9.87 8.57 1.96
N CYS A 78 -9.09 7.51 1.71
CA CYS A 78 -7.67 7.62 1.40
C CYS A 78 -7.35 7.05 0.01
N GLY A 79 -6.11 7.25 -0.42
CA GLY A 79 -5.60 6.70 -1.67
C GLY A 79 -5.79 7.61 -2.88
N MET A 80 -5.84 7.00 -4.07
CA MET A 80 -5.79 7.67 -5.35
C MET A 80 -7.03 8.52 -5.68
N VAL A 81 -8.13 8.38 -4.95
CA VAL A 81 -9.27 9.32 -5.00
C VAL A 81 -8.85 10.77 -4.73
N GLY A 82 -7.76 10.98 -3.97
CA GLY A 82 -7.16 12.29 -3.71
C GLY A 82 -6.08 12.74 -4.69
N SER A 83 -5.78 11.97 -5.74
CA SER A 83 -4.76 12.34 -6.73
C SER A 83 -5.25 13.43 -7.69
N ALA A 84 -4.36 13.97 -8.53
CA ALA A 84 -4.72 14.94 -9.56
C ALA A 84 -5.74 14.40 -10.59
N GLN A 85 -5.80 13.07 -10.77
CA GLN A 85 -6.80 12.37 -11.60
C GLN A 85 -7.91 11.71 -10.75
N GLY A 86 -7.93 11.99 -9.44
CA GLY A 86 -8.94 11.49 -8.52
C GLY A 86 -10.23 12.32 -8.55
N TRP A 87 -11.12 12.05 -7.59
CA TRP A 87 -12.39 12.77 -7.47
C TRP A 87 -12.17 14.24 -7.08
N ARG A 88 -11.22 14.47 -6.17
CA ARG A 88 -10.80 15.81 -5.77
C ARG A 88 -9.34 15.75 -5.31
N GLU A 89 -8.50 16.58 -5.89
CA GLU A 89 -7.09 16.64 -5.53
C GLU A 89 -6.89 17.07 -4.06
N ALA A 90 -6.23 16.21 -3.29
CA ALA A 90 -5.75 16.49 -1.94
C ALA A 90 -4.24 16.72 -1.99
N ALA A 91 -3.81 17.97 -1.73
CA ALA A 91 -2.41 18.37 -1.80
C ALA A 91 -1.54 17.55 -0.84
N TYR A 92 -0.31 17.24 -1.23
CA TYR A 92 0.61 16.47 -0.38
C TYR A 92 1.01 17.26 0.88
N CYS A 93 1.09 16.57 2.02
CA CYS A 93 1.73 17.05 3.23
C CYS A 93 3.23 16.72 3.20
N GLU A 94 4.09 17.62 3.69
CA GLU A 94 5.54 17.38 3.72
C GLU A 94 5.94 16.52 4.93
N THR A 95 7.01 15.73 4.80
CA THR A 95 7.64 15.09 5.97
C THR A 95 8.38 16.13 6.84
N PRO A 96 8.44 15.95 8.18
CA PRO A 96 7.80 14.90 8.96
C PRO A 96 6.28 15.05 9.08
N ALA A 97 5.53 13.94 8.99
CA ALA A 97 4.07 13.96 8.99
C ALA A 97 3.46 13.00 10.04
N ASP A 98 2.49 13.46 10.82
CA ASP A 98 1.75 12.67 11.82
C ASP A 98 0.23 12.68 11.58
N VAL A 99 -0.50 11.90 12.38
CA VAL A 99 -1.98 11.82 12.34
C VAL A 99 -2.62 13.20 12.46
N ALA A 100 -2.12 14.05 13.36
CA ALA A 100 -2.69 15.38 13.58
C ALA A 100 -2.52 16.28 12.36
N HIS A 101 -1.35 16.28 11.73
CA HIS A 101 -1.09 17.09 10.54
C HIS A 101 -1.94 16.65 9.35
N LEU A 102 -2.02 15.33 9.07
CA LEU A 102 -2.84 14.82 7.97
C LEU A 102 -4.35 15.01 8.24
N GLY A 103 -4.81 14.76 9.47
CA GLY A 103 -6.20 14.95 9.86
C GLY A 103 -6.68 16.41 9.76
N ASN A 104 -5.79 17.37 10.00
CA ASN A 104 -6.10 18.80 9.81
C ASN A 104 -5.96 19.28 8.35
N SER A 105 -5.49 18.42 7.45
CA SER A 105 -5.21 18.75 6.05
C SER A 105 -6.12 18.01 5.06
N LEU A 106 -7.24 17.45 5.53
CA LEU A 106 -8.20 16.74 4.69
C LEU A 106 -8.83 17.66 3.64
N GLN A 107 -8.98 17.15 2.43
CA GLN A 107 -9.71 17.84 1.38
C GLN A 107 -11.16 17.35 1.31
N THR A 108 -12.13 18.24 1.19
CA THR A 108 -13.55 17.85 1.17
C THR A 108 -14.13 17.93 -0.25
N VAL A 109 -14.93 16.93 -0.62
CA VAL A 109 -15.84 16.96 -1.77
C VAL A 109 -17.27 16.69 -1.29
N ILE A 110 -18.25 17.42 -1.83
CA ILE A 110 -19.66 17.16 -1.55
C ILE A 110 -20.20 16.27 -2.66
N SER A 111 -20.65 15.07 -2.31
CA SER A 111 -21.23 14.11 -3.27
C SER A 111 -22.58 14.59 -3.79
N LEU A 112 -23.08 13.94 -4.84
CA LEU A 112 -24.40 14.20 -5.40
C LEU A 112 -25.53 13.97 -4.38
N ARG A 113 -25.27 13.11 -3.38
CA ARG A 113 -26.17 12.81 -2.26
C ARG A 113 -26.16 13.91 -1.18
N GLY A 114 -25.28 14.90 -1.29
CA GLY A 114 -25.07 15.96 -0.30
C GLY A 114 -24.11 15.58 0.83
N THR A 115 -23.51 14.38 0.77
CA THR A 115 -22.59 13.89 1.80
C THR A 115 -21.21 14.53 1.63
N ALA A 116 -20.64 15.04 2.72
CA ALA A 116 -19.26 15.46 2.75
C ALA A 116 -18.33 14.24 2.81
N VAL A 117 -17.48 14.08 1.81
CA VAL A 117 -16.44 13.05 1.75
C VAL A 117 -15.09 13.73 1.99
N HIS A 118 -14.43 13.34 3.08
CA HIS A 118 -13.15 13.90 3.50
C HIS A 118 -12.00 13.03 2.99
N ILE A 119 -11.12 13.59 2.18
CA ILE A 119 -10.05 12.89 1.49
C ILE A 119 -8.72 13.16 2.16
N VAL A 120 -8.04 12.09 2.56
CA VAL A 120 -6.72 12.11 3.19
C VAL A 120 -5.66 12.54 2.17
N PRO A 121 -4.81 13.54 2.50
CA PRO A 121 -3.69 13.91 1.65
C PRO A 121 -2.61 12.83 1.65
N GLY A 122 -1.88 12.70 0.54
CA GLY A 122 -0.66 11.90 0.53
C GLY A 122 0.50 12.61 1.24
N VAL A 123 1.65 11.94 1.35
CA VAL A 123 2.88 12.52 1.92
C VAL A 123 3.96 12.68 0.86
N ILE A 124 4.68 13.80 0.88
CA ILE A 124 5.84 14.09 0.04
C ILE A 124 7.10 14.29 0.89
N GLN A 125 8.18 13.63 0.50
CA GLN A 125 9.52 13.91 0.99
C GLN A 125 10.28 14.66 -0.11
N ARG A 126 10.57 15.93 0.15
CA ARG A 126 11.39 16.74 -0.77
C ARG A 126 12.86 16.44 -0.57
N SER A 127 13.53 16.08 -1.66
CA SER A 127 14.99 15.96 -1.70
C SER A 127 15.46 16.11 -3.15
N ARG A 128 16.77 15.90 -3.41
CA ARG A 128 17.28 15.78 -4.78
C ARG A 128 16.55 14.68 -5.57
N LEU A 129 16.16 13.60 -4.89
CA LEU A 129 15.30 12.53 -5.39
C LEU A 129 14.01 12.55 -4.56
N PRO A 130 12.97 13.27 -4.99
CA PRO A 130 11.74 13.37 -4.21
C PRO A 130 11.03 12.02 -4.14
N ASN A 131 10.36 11.78 -3.01
CA ASN A 131 9.55 10.59 -2.79
C ASN A 131 8.12 11.01 -2.47
N VAL A 132 7.14 10.22 -2.92
CA VAL A 132 5.71 10.43 -2.64
C VAL A 132 5.02 9.12 -2.29
N MET A 133 3.99 9.20 -1.45
CA MET A 133 3.04 8.12 -1.19
C MET A 133 1.62 8.69 -1.08
N ARG A 134 0.61 7.88 -1.40
CA ARG A 134 -0.80 8.27 -1.33
C ARG A 134 -1.66 7.03 -1.11
N GLY A 135 -2.16 6.89 0.11
CA GLY A 135 -2.83 5.71 0.67
C GLY A 135 -1.95 5.00 1.69
N GLU A 136 -0.65 4.86 1.42
CA GLU A 136 0.28 4.17 2.33
C GLU A 136 0.49 4.94 3.63
N GLU A 137 0.42 6.28 3.62
CA GLU A 137 0.52 7.09 4.83
C GLU A 137 -0.58 6.74 5.84
N THR A 138 -1.78 6.49 5.35
CA THR A 138 -2.92 6.09 6.17
C THR A 138 -2.64 4.75 6.87
N GLN A 139 -2.08 3.79 6.13
CA GLN A 139 -1.71 2.49 6.68
C GLN A 139 -0.59 2.58 7.72
N VAL A 140 0.45 3.35 7.43
CA VAL A 140 1.56 3.60 8.37
C VAL A 140 1.01 4.16 9.67
N LEU A 141 0.22 5.24 9.60
CA LEU A 141 -0.36 5.88 10.78
C LEU A 141 -1.28 4.94 11.57
N GLY A 142 -1.99 4.04 10.90
CA GLY A 142 -2.85 3.05 11.53
C GLY A 142 -2.12 1.99 12.36
N VAL A 143 -0.86 1.68 12.04
CA VAL A 143 -0.08 0.71 12.81
C VAL A 143 0.64 1.34 14.00
N LEU A 144 0.92 2.65 13.98
CA LEU A 144 1.70 3.33 15.02
C LEU A 144 1.12 3.21 16.43
N GLN A 145 -0.20 3.13 16.57
CA GLN A 145 -0.82 2.98 17.90
C GLN A 145 -0.71 1.58 18.49
N SER A 146 -0.55 0.57 17.62
CA SER A 146 -0.43 -0.83 18.05
C SER A 146 1.01 -1.23 18.30
N LEU A 147 1.96 -0.38 17.94
CA LEU A 147 3.38 -0.60 18.19
C LEU A 147 3.69 -0.22 19.63
N ALA A 148 4.36 -1.12 20.36
CA ALA A 148 4.83 -0.84 21.70
C ALA A 148 5.71 0.42 21.68
N ALA A 149 5.57 1.28 22.70
CA ALA A 149 6.32 2.54 22.81
C ALA A 149 7.85 2.36 22.69
N GLU A 150 8.36 1.15 22.97
CA GLU A 150 9.77 0.78 22.92
C GLU A 150 10.28 0.43 21.51
N ALA A 151 9.40 0.28 20.50
CA ALA A 151 9.80 -0.04 19.12
C ALA A 151 10.34 1.17 18.32
N GLY A 152 10.22 2.38 18.85
CA GLY A 152 10.24 3.64 18.10
C GLY A 152 11.55 4.05 17.41
N ASN A 153 12.70 3.46 17.76
CA ASN A 153 14.00 3.83 17.16
C ASN A 153 14.67 2.72 16.33
N ASP A 154 14.03 1.55 16.24
CA ASP A 154 14.58 0.36 15.58
C ASP A 154 13.55 -0.37 14.70
N LEU A 155 12.64 0.40 14.10
CA LEU A 155 11.54 -0.11 13.29
C LEU A 155 11.55 0.49 11.89
N LEU A 156 11.29 -0.35 10.89
CA LEU A 156 11.00 0.05 9.53
C LEU A 156 9.69 -0.59 9.08
N ILE A 157 8.77 0.22 8.56
CA ILE A 157 7.46 -0.26 8.09
C ILE A 157 7.56 -0.51 6.59
N GLY A 158 7.37 -1.76 6.17
CA GLY A 158 7.36 -2.15 4.75
C GLY A 158 5.95 -2.29 4.22
N LEU A 159 5.66 -1.65 3.09
CA LEU A 159 4.38 -1.77 2.37
C LEU A 159 4.63 -2.31 0.96
N PRO A 160 4.77 -3.64 0.79
CA PRO A 160 4.97 -4.24 -0.53
C PRO A 160 3.80 -3.99 -1.48
N GLY A 161 4.11 -3.72 -2.74
CA GLY A 161 3.08 -3.53 -3.78
C GLY A 161 3.68 -3.26 -5.16
N SER A 162 2.92 -2.62 -6.04
CA SER A 162 3.44 -2.10 -7.31
C SER A 162 4.64 -1.18 -7.05
N HIS A 163 4.51 -0.32 -6.05
CA HIS A 163 5.57 0.52 -5.51
C HIS A 163 5.74 0.20 -4.03
N SER A 164 6.74 -0.61 -3.70
CA SER A 164 7.05 -0.93 -2.31
C SER A 164 7.55 0.30 -1.58
N LYS A 165 7.00 0.56 -0.39
CA LYS A 165 7.43 1.67 0.48
C LYS A 165 8.14 1.11 1.71
N TRP A 166 9.26 1.72 2.07
CA TRP A 166 9.96 1.44 3.32
C TRP A 166 10.02 2.71 4.14
N VAL A 167 9.28 2.74 5.24
CA VAL A 167 8.95 3.96 5.97
C VAL A 167 9.60 3.96 7.35
N GLU A 168 10.41 4.98 7.60
CA GLU A 168 10.99 5.28 8.89
C GLU A 168 10.05 6.22 9.66
N VAL A 169 9.82 5.88 10.93
CA VAL A 169 8.96 6.66 11.82
C VAL A 169 9.74 6.98 13.09
N VAL A 170 9.69 8.24 13.51
CA VAL A 170 10.28 8.73 14.77
C VAL A 170 9.21 9.52 15.51
N ASP A 171 9.02 9.25 16.80
CA ASP A 171 8.03 9.94 17.65
C ASP A 171 6.61 10.01 17.04
N GLY A 172 6.18 8.92 16.42
CA GLY A 172 4.87 8.83 15.78
C GLY A 172 4.72 9.61 14.46
N ARG A 173 5.84 10.10 13.89
CA ARG A 173 5.88 10.88 12.64
C ARG A 173 6.58 10.09 11.54
N ILE A 174 6.01 10.07 10.34
CA ILE A 174 6.68 9.63 9.11
C ILE A 174 7.81 10.63 8.83
N THR A 175 9.07 10.23 8.98
CA THR A 175 10.22 11.13 8.82
C THR A 175 10.95 10.93 7.51
N HIS A 176 11.05 9.69 7.05
CA HIS A 176 11.73 9.33 5.81
C HIS A 176 11.06 8.11 5.19
N PHE A 177 11.07 8.01 3.87
CA PHE A 177 10.71 6.78 3.19
C PHE A 177 11.42 6.60 1.85
N ASP A 178 11.70 5.34 1.52
CA ASP A 178 12.24 4.93 0.24
C ASP A 178 11.19 4.17 -0.57
N THR A 179 11.11 4.47 -1.87
CA THR A 179 10.21 3.78 -2.82
C THR A 179 11.00 2.88 -3.74
N PHE A 180 10.53 1.64 -3.92
CA PHE A 180 11.01 0.71 -4.94
C PHE A 180 9.87 0.32 -5.87
N MET A 181 10.06 0.49 -7.18
CA MET A 181 9.06 0.14 -8.19
C MET A 181 9.07 -1.37 -8.55
N THR A 182 9.36 -2.22 -7.58
CA THR A 182 9.64 -3.65 -7.77
C THR A 182 8.46 -4.39 -8.41
N GLY A 183 7.24 -4.18 -7.90
CA GLY A 183 6.06 -4.84 -8.43
C GLY A 183 5.65 -4.34 -9.82
N GLU A 184 5.76 -3.03 -10.07
CA GLU A 184 5.48 -2.46 -11.40
C GLU A 184 6.47 -2.96 -12.45
N VAL A 185 7.78 -2.92 -12.15
CA VAL A 185 8.81 -3.41 -13.07
C VAL A 185 8.67 -4.92 -13.28
N PHE A 186 8.35 -5.69 -12.25
CA PHE A 186 8.04 -7.11 -12.39
C PHE A 186 6.92 -7.34 -13.41
N ALA A 187 5.79 -6.62 -13.29
CA ALA A 187 4.68 -6.74 -14.21
C ALA A 187 5.08 -6.38 -15.65
N VAL A 188 5.79 -5.26 -15.85
CA VAL A 188 6.29 -4.84 -17.18
C VAL A 188 7.22 -5.90 -17.78
N LEU A 189 8.14 -6.45 -16.99
CA LEU A 189 9.07 -7.47 -17.46
C LEU A 189 8.37 -8.78 -17.82
N SER A 190 7.37 -9.19 -17.03
CA SER A 190 6.59 -10.40 -17.29
C SER A 190 5.61 -10.26 -18.46
N GLU A 191 5.01 -9.10 -18.66
CA GLU A 191 3.91 -8.93 -19.63
C GLU A 191 4.37 -8.28 -20.95
N HIS A 192 5.41 -7.46 -20.91
CA HIS A 192 5.80 -6.59 -22.03
C HIS A 192 7.26 -6.72 -22.46
N SER A 193 8.04 -7.62 -21.85
CA SER A 193 9.43 -7.84 -22.23
C SER A 193 9.69 -9.25 -22.78
N ILE A 194 10.91 -9.48 -23.29
CA ILE A 194 11.37 -10.80 -23.74
C ILE A 194 11.44 -11.82 -22.60
N LEU A 195 11.57 -11.38 -21.33
CA LEU A 195 11.66 -12.28 -20.17
C LEU A 195 10.37 -13.06 -19.96
N GLY A 196 9.22 -12.42 -20.22
CA GLY A 196 7.90 -13.02 -20.10
C GLY A 196 7.55 -14.06 -21.16
N ARG A 197 8.25 -14.09 -22.31
CA ARG A 197 7.82 -14.87 -23.49
C ARG A 197 7.84 -16.39 -23.30
N THR A 198 8.62 -16.89 -22.35
CA THR A 198 8.65 -18.31 -21.98
C THR A 198 8.02 -18.62 -20.64
N GLN A 199 7.44 -17.63 -19.97
CA GLN A 199 6.70 -17.85 -18.74
C GLN A 199 5.36 -18.52 -19.05
N GLN A 200 4.96 -19.45 -18.20
CA GLN A 200 3.62 -20.02 -18.19
C GLN A 200 2.95 -19.69 -16.85
N PRO A 201 1.70 -19.21 -16.85
CA PRO A 201 0.98 -18.96 -15.61
C PRO A 201 0.90 -20.22 -14.74
N SER A 202 1.14 -20.06 -13.45
CA SER A 202 1.01 -21.11 -12.44
C SER A 202 0.22 -20.55 -11.26
N ALA A 203 -0.76 -21.31 -10.79
CA ALA A 203 -1.46 -20.99 -9.54
C ALA A 203 -0.65 -21.40 -8.30
N THR A 204 0.34 -22.28 -8.48
CA THR A 204 1.19 -22.78 -7.41
C THR A 204 2.45 -21.92 -7.32
N PHE A 205 2.71 -21.39 -6.13
CA PHE A 205 3.96 -20.69 -5.81
C PHE A 205 5.13 -21.68 -5.75
N ASP A 206 6.13 -21.47 -6.59
CA ASP A 206 7.40 -22.21 -6.57
C ASP A 206 8.42 -21.50 -5.65
N ALA A 207 8.44 -21.93 -4.39
CA ALA A 207 9.33 -21.37 -3.39
C ALA A 207 10.83 -21.58 -3.70
N GLN A 208 11.19 -22.67 -4.38
CA GLN A 208 12.60 -22.94 -4.71
C GLN A 208 13.08 -22.03 -5.84
N ALA A 209 12.26 -21.83 -6.87
CA ALA A 209 12.55 -20.88 -7.93
C ALA A 209 12.68 -19.45 -7.38
N PHE A 210 11.74 -19.06 -6.51
CA PHE A 210 11.79 -17.77 -5.80
C PHE A 210 13.10 -17.61 -5.03
N ASP A 211 13.46 -18.58 -4.19
CA ASP A 211 14.70 -18.52 -3.41
C ASP A 211 15.93 -18.44 -4.29
N ARG A 212 15.97 -19.21 -5.40
CA ARG A 212 17.06 -19.13 -6.35
C ARG A 212 17.24 -17.70 -6.87
N GLY A 213 16.16 -17.01 -7.18
CA GLY A 213 16.20 -15.59 -7.56
C GLY A 213 16.77 -14.69 -6.45
N VAL A 214 16.29 -14.86 -5.21
CA VAL A 214 16.80 -14.11 -4.05
C VAL A 214 18.30 -14.35 -3.85
N GLN A 215 18.75 -15.60 -3.97
CA GLN A 215 20.15 -15.96 -3.80
C GLN A 215 21.06 -15.33 -4.86
N ILE A 216 20.61 -15.18 -6.10
CA ILE A 216 21.37 -14.44 -7.13
C ILE A 216 21.57 -12.98 -6.69
N ALA A 217 20.55 -12.33 -6.13
CA ALA A 217 20.65 -10.96 -5.62
C ALA A 217 21.53 -10.82 -4.36
N LEU A 218 21.86 -11.92 -3.68
CA LEU A 218 22.78 -11.99 -2.54
C LEU A 218 24.20 -12.42 -2.94
N SER A 219 24.38 -12.92 -4.17
CA SER A 219 25.65 -13.44 -4.67
C SER A 219 26.57 -12.35 -5.22
N ALA A 220 27.83 -12.72 -5.51
CA ALA A 220 28.78 -11.82 -6.18
C ALA A 220 28.29 -11.36 -7.57
N ASP A 221 27.43 -12.13 -8.25
CA ASP A 221 26.88 -11.75 -9.54
C ASP A 221 26.00 -10.49 -9.45
N ALA A 222 25.45 -10.19 -8.27
CA ALA A 222 24.66 -8.99 -8.04
C ALA A 222 25.46 -7.68 -8.13
N GLU A 223 26.80 -7.74 -8.05
CA GLU A 223 27.68 -6.57 -8.22
C GLU A 223 27.55 -5.93 -9.62
N LEU A 224 27.16 -6.72 -10.63
CA LEU A 224 26.87 -6.23 -11.98
C LEU A 224 25.53 -5.47 -12.07
N GLY A 225 24.72 -5.50 -11.01
CA GLY A 225 23.45 -4.82 -10.89
C GLY A 225 22.25 -5.58 -11.49
N VAL A 226 21.06 -5.08 -11.17
CA VAL A 226 19.78 -5.71 -11.55
C VAL A 226 19.65 -5.91 -13.06
N LEU A 227 20.09 -4.95 -13.87
CA LEU A 227 20.00 -5.03 -15.34
C LEU A 227 20.81 -6.19 -15.94
N SER A 228 21.91 -6.59 -15.29
CA SER A 228 22.69 -7.75 -15.71
C SER A 228 21.99 -9.05 -15.31
N THR A 229 21.67 -9.17 -14.01
CA THR A 229 21.09 -10.40 -13.46
C THR A 229 19.70 -10.72 -14.00
N LEU A 230 18.89 -9.72 -14.39
CA LEU A 230 17.54 -9.92 -14.92
C LEU A 230 17.49 -10.86 -16.12
N PHE A 231 18.50 -10.82 -17.00
CA PHE A 231 18.52 -11.66 -18.20
C PHE A 231 18.64 -13.15 -17.88
N SER A 232 19.11 -13.50 -16.67
CA SER A 232 19.14 -14.88 -16.18
C SER A 232 17.76 -15.54 -16.16
N ALA A 233 16.68 -14.78 -15.93
CA ALA A 233 15.32 -15.32 -15.96
C ALA A 233 14.97 -15.94 -17.32
N ARG A 234 15.54 -15.37 -18.40
CA ARG A 234 15.39 -15.88 -19.76
C ARG A 234 16.39 -16.98 -20.08
N THR A 235 17.67 -16.78 -19.74
CA THR A 235 18.73 -17.73 -20.13
C THR A 235 18.62 -19.05 -19.40
N LEU A 236 18.21 -19.07 -18.13
CA LEU A 236 17.92 -20.30 -17.39
C LEU A 236 16.78 -21.11 -18.03
N GLY A 237 15.78 -20.43 -18.59
CA GLY A 237 14.74 -21.09 -19.38
C GLY A 237 15.26 -21.65 -20.71
N LEU A 238 16.20 -20.95 -21.38
CA LEU A 238 16.82 -21.40 -22.62
C LEU A 238 17.77 -22.58 -22.44
N THR A 239 18.47 -22.66 -21.31
CA THR A 239 19.39 -23.76 -20.97
C THR A 239 18.68 -24.96 -20.36
N GLY A 240 17.36 -24.87 -20.11
CA GLY A 240 16.57 -25.93 -19.49
C GLY A 240 16.74 -26.07 -17.98
N GLU A 241 17.41 -25.10 -17.34
CA GLU A 241 17.63 -25.08 -15.89
C GLU A 241 16.46 -24.52 -15.08
N LEU A 242 15.48 -23.90 -15.73
CA LEU A 242 14.31 -23.33 -15.09
C LEU A 242 13.05 -23.54 -15.93
N GLY A 243 12.09 -24.29 -15.35
CA GLY A 243 10.83 -24.61 -16.02
C GLY A 243 9.96 -23.38 -16.31
N PRO A 244 9.12 -23.40 -17.37
CA PRO A 244 8.24 -22.28 -17.74
C PRO A 244 7.35 -21.74 -16.62
N THR A 245 6.83 -22.62 -15.77
CA THR A 245 5.95 -22.27 -14.64
C THR A 245 6.70 -21.67 -13.44
N ALA A 246 8.01 -21.88 -13.36
CA ALA A 246 8.88 -21.40 -12.28
C ALA A 246 9.53 -20.03 -12.57
N GLN A 247 9.57 -19.62 -13.84
CA GLN A 247 10.25 -18.40 -14.28
C GLN A 247 9.71 -17.11 -13.63
N ALA A 248 8.39 -17.04 -13.40
CA ALA A 248 7.78 -15.87 -12.77
C ALA A 248 8.17 -15.75 -11.30
N ASP A 249 8.18 -16.86 -10.55
CA ASP A 249 8.59 -16.85 -9.15
C ASP A 249 10.10 -16.58 -9.00
N TYR A 250 10.94 -17.12 -9.88
CA TYR A 250 12.35 -16.75 -9.96
C TYR A 250 12.58 -15.26 -10.19
N LEU A 251 11.90 -14.68 -11.20
CA LEU A 251 12.01 -13.24 -11.49
C LEU A 251 11.52 -12.40 -10.30
N SER A 252 10.44 -12.82 -9.65
CA SER A 252 9.91 -12.16 -8.44
C SER A 252 10.93 -12.19 -7.31
N GLY A 253 11.55 -13.35 -7.03
CA GLY A 253 12.58 -13.49 -6.01
C GLY A 253 13.82 -12.67 -6.30
N LEU A 254 14.27 -12.64 -7.56
CA LEU A 254 15.41 -11.82 -7.99
C LEU A 254 15.17 -10.32 -7.76
N MET A 255 14.01 -9.83 -8.19
CA MET A 255 13.64 -8.42 -8.05
C MET A 255 13.49 -7.99 -6.59
N ILE A 256 12.78 -8.80 -5.78
CA ILE A 256 12.63 -8.54 -4.34
C ILE A 256 13.99 -8.64 -3.63
N GLY A 257 14.84 -9.60 -4.01
CA GLY A 257 16.18 -9.74 -3.47
C GLY A 257 17.04 -8.50 -3.71
N HIS A 258 17.04 -7.95 -4.93
CA HIS A 258 17.77 -6.71 -5.25
C HIS A 258 17.28 -5.51 -4.43
N GLU A 259 15.95 -5.38 -4.28
CA GLU A 259 15.35 -4.36 -3.42
C GLU A 259 15.85 -4.49 -1.97
N LEU A 260 15.77 -5.69 -1.39
CA LEU A 260 16.08 -5.91 0.02
C LEU A 260 17.57 -5.88 0.35
N THR A 261 18.43 -6.32 -0.57
CA THR A 261 19.90 -6.17 -0.45
C THR A 261 20.30 -4.68 -0.46
N ALA A 262 19.69 -3.89 -1.36
CA ALA A 262 19.91 -2.44 -1.40
C ALA A 262 19.41 -1.78 -0.12
N LEU A 263 18.20 -2.14 0.34
CA LEU A 263 17.62 -1.64 1.58
C LEU A 263 18.51 -1.96 2.80
N ALA A 264 18.95 -3.21 2.95
CA ALA A 264 19.83 -3.62 4.04
C ALA A 264 21.14 -2.81 4.06
N THR A 265 21.72 -2.56 2.88
CA THR A 265 22.93 -1.76 2.74
C THR A 265 22.70 -0.31 3.19
N VAL A 266 21.58 0.30 2.75
CA VAL A 266 21.22 1.66 3.13
C VAL A 266 20.96 1.76 4.64
N GLN A 267 20.21 0.82 5.23
CA GLN A 267 19.91 0.84 6.67
C GLN A 267 21.16 0.69 7.53
N ARG A 268 22.07 -0.23 7.19
CA ARG A 268 23.35 -0.36 7.93
C ARG A 268 24.17 0.93 7.89
N ARG A 269 24.22 1.59 6.73
CA ARG A 269 24.94 2.86 6.56
C ARG A 269 24.29 4.01 7.32
N ARG A 270 22.98 4.23 7.16
CA ARG A 270 22.25 5.33 7.82
C ARG A 270 22.32 5.24 9.33
N ARG A 271 22.26 4.01 9.86
CA ARG A 271 22.22 3.76 11.30
C ARG A 271 23.58 3.55 11.92
N ASN A 272 24.63 3.50 11.10
CA ASN A 272 26.00 3.16 11.51
C ASN A 272 26.02 1.91 12.42
N SER A 273 25.24 0.89 12.05
CA SER A 273 25.07 -0.34 12.83
C SER A 273 25.11 -1.56 11.91
N PRO A 274 25.76 -2.67 12.30
CA PRO A 274 25.65 -3.92 11.57
C PRO A 274 24.26 -4.56 11.70
N THR A 275 23.50 -4.22 12.74
CA THR A 275 22.15 -4.75 13.01
C THR A 275 21.13 -4.05 12.12
N LEU A 276 20.22 -4.84 11.56
CA LEU A 276 19.10 -4.35 10.75
C LEU A 276 17.87 -4.07 11.62
N PRO A 277 17.00 -3.12 11.21
CA PRO A 277 15.76 -2.83 11.90
C PRO A 277 14.83 -4.04 11.99
N SER A 278 13.97 -4.00 13.01
CA SER A 278 12.73 -4.77 12.99
C SER A 278 11.83 -4.27 11.86
N ILE A 279 11.06 -5.19 11.28
CA ILE A 279 10.17 -4.91 10.16
C ILE A 279 8.73 -5.17 10.59
N VAL A 280 7.85 -4.23 10.24
CA VAL A 280 6.40 -4.44 10.21
C VAL A 280 5.96 -4.39 8.76
N LEU A 281 5.46 -5.51 8.24
CA LEU A 281 4.91 -5.59 6.90
C LEU A 281 3.40 -5.30 6.91
N ILE A 282 2.95 -4.48 5.97
CA ILE A 282 1.54 -4.18 5.71
C ILE A 282 1.25 -4.49 4.25
N GLY A 283 0.20 -5.26 3.97
CA GLY A 283 -0.25 -5.49 2.60
C GLY A 283 -0.91 -6.85 2.37
N ASN A 284 -0.93 -7.27 1.11
CA ASN A 284 -1.50 -8.57 0.72
C ASN A 284 -0.74 -9.73 1.38
N ALA A 285 -1.45 -10.70 1.95
CA ALA A 285 -0.86 -11.81 2.69
C ALA A 285 0.11 -12.68 1.86
N GLN A 286 -0.19 -12.93 0.58
CA GLN A 286 0.69 -13.72 -0.30
C GLN A 286 1.97 -12.94 -0.61
N LEU A 287 1.84 -11.65 -0.92
CA LEU A 287 3.00 -10.80 -1.19
C LEU A 287 3.87 -10.61 0.08
N CYS A 288 3.25 -10.40 1.23
CA CYS A 288 3.94 -10.32 2.51
C CYS A 288 4.65 -11.64 2.86
N THR A 289 4.10 -12.80 2.47
CA THR A 289 4.78 -14.09 2.62
C THR A 289 6.07 -14.15 1.79
N ARG A 290 6.04 -13.67 0.55
CA ARG A 290 7.24 -13.57 -0.31
C ARG A 290 8.27 -12.61 0.26
N TYR A 291 7.85 -11.41 0.68
CA TYR A 291 8.74 -10.42 1.29
C TYR A 291 9.34 -10.94 2.60
N ARG A 292 8.57 -11.58 3.48
CA ARG A 292 9.08 -12.18 4.72
C ARG A 292 10.16 -13.22 4.43
N ARG A 293 9.96 -14.06 3.41
CA ARG A 293 10.94 -15.08 2.99
C ARG A 293 12.24 -14.44 2.50
N ALA A 294 12.16 -13.41 1.69
CA ALA A 294 13.35 -12.72 1.17
C ALA A 294 14.03 -11.84 2.24
N LEU A 295 13.28 -11.21 3.14
CA LEU A 295 13.80 -10.44 4.28
C LEU A 295 14.67 -11.30 5.20
N ASP A 296 14.20 -12.52 5.51
CA ASP A 296 14.96 -13.51 6.28
C ASP A 296 16.31 -13.81 5.60
N ALA A 297 16.29 -14.10 4.30
CA ALA A 297 17.51 -14.33 3.51
C ALA A 297 18.46 -13.11 3.46
N CYS A 298 17.92 -11.88 3.50
CA CYS A 298 18.69 -10.63 3.54
C CYS A 298 19.17 -10.26 4.96
N GLY A 299 18.82 -11.04 5.98
CA GLY A 299 19.28 -10.88 7.38
C GLY A 299 18.39 -10.01 8.28
N PHE A 300 17.16 -9.71 7.87
CA PHE A 300 16.19 -9.03 8.74
C PHE A 300 15.52 -10.06 9.66
N ALA A 301 16.01 -10.16 10.90
CA ALA A 301 15.64 -11.24 11.81
C ALA A 301 14.25 -11.08 12.48
N GLN A 302 13.73 -9.86 12.58
CA GLN A 302 12.47 -9.58 13.27
C GLN A 302 11.46 -9.01 12.27
N VAL A 303 10.57 -9.86 11.76
CA VAL A 303 9.53 -9.46 10.79
C VAL A 303 8.16 -9.83 11.34
N THR A 304 7.30 -8.83 11.48
CA THR A 304 5.91 -8.96 11.91
C THR A 304 4.95 -8.49 10.82
N LEU A 305 3.69 -8.90 10.91
CA LEU A 305 2.63 -8.48 10.01
C LEU A 305 1.65 -7.61 10.78
N ALA A 306 1.23 -6.51 10.18
CA ALA A 306 0.15 -5.70 10.70
C ALA A 306 -1.10 -5.88 9.82
N GLU A 307 -2.16 -6.37 10.44
CA GLU A 307 -3.49 -6.48 9.83
C GLU A 307 -4.29 -5.20 10.04
N GLN A 308 -5.35 -4.98 9.26
CA GLN A 308 -6.30 -3.88 9.47
C GLN A 308 -5.67 -2.48 9.61
N ALA A 309 -4.55 -2.25 8.91
CA ALA A 309 -3.80 -0.99 9.01
C ALA A 309 -4.57 0.19 8.42
N THR A 310 -5.27 -0.01 7.30
CA THR A 310 -6.02 1.05 6.63
C THR A 310 -7.20 1.52 7.48
N GLU A 311 -7.97 0.57 8.01
CA GLU A 311 -9.18 0.81 8.80
C GLU A 311 -8.84 1.57 10.08
N ARG A 312 -7.76 1.16 10.76
CA ARG A 312 -7.24 1.86 11.94
C ARG A 312 -6.71 3.25 11.57
N GLY A 313 -6.01 3.39 10.45
CA GLY A 313 -5.51 4.67 9.96
C GLY A 313 -6.63 5.68 9.72
N LEU A 314 -7.65 5.28 8.94
CA LEU A 314 -8.81 6.11 8.64
C LEU A 314 -9.59 6.48 9.89
N TRP A 315 -9.74 5.56 10.85
CA TRP A 315 -10.34 5.85 12.15
C TRP A 315 -9.58 6.94 12.92
N GLN A 316 -8.25 6.84 12.99
CA GLN A 316 -7.44 7.81 13.71
C GLN A 316 -7.40 9.19 13.04
N LEU A 317 -7.37 9.22 11.70
CA LEU A 317 -7.47 10.45 10.94
C LEU A 317 -8.84 11.12 11.13
N ALA A 318 -9.92 10.35 11.18
CA ALA A 318 -11.25 10.87 11.45
C ALA A 318 -11.38 11.44 12.88
N LEU A 319 -10.78 10.79 13.88
CA LEU A 319 -10.67 11.34 15.24
C LEU A 319 -9.89 12.65 15.27
N ALA A 320 -8.71 12.69 14.64
CA ALA A 320 -7.86 13.88 14.62
C ALA A 320 -8.49 15.05 13.86
N ALA A 321 -9.31 14.76 12.85
CA ALA A 321 -10.08 15.75 12.09
C ALA A 321 -11.36 16.21 12.80
N GLY A 322 -11.71 15.62 13.95
CA GLY A 322 -12.95 15.92 14.67
C GLY A 322 -14.22 15.45 13.95
N LEU A 323 -14.12 14.47 13.05
CA LEU A 323 -15.27 13.89 12.34
C LEU A 323 -16.07 12.93 13.24
N ILE A 324 -15.40 12.34 14.21
CA ILE A 324 -15.96 11.41 15.19
C ILE A 324 -15.38 11.70 16.58
N ASP A 325 -16.16 11.42 17.63
CA ASP A 325 -15.75 11.65 19.01
C ASP A 325 -14.97 10.46 19.59
N SER A 326 -13.95 10.76 20.41
CA SER A 326 -13.18 9.75 21.15
C SER A 326 -13.97 9.03 22.25
N LEU A 327 -15.15 9.53 22.60
CA LEU A 327 -15.97 9.11 23.74
C LEU A 327 -17.32 8.57 23.28
N SER A 328 -17.32 7.37 22.71
CA SER A 328 -18.51 6.53 22.64
C SER A 328 -18.22 5.23 23.40
N ARG A 329 -18.32 5.33 24.73
CA ARG A 329 -18.49 4.17 25.63
C ARG A 329 -19.94 3.73 25.62
#